data_AF-A0AAU4FZV4-F1
#
_entry.id   AF-A0AAU4FZV4-F1
#
_cell.length_a   1.000
_cell.length_b   1.000
_cell.length_c   1.000
_cell.angle_alpha   90.00
_cell.angle_beta   90.00
_cell.angle_gamma   90.00
#
_symmetry.space_group_name_H-M   'P 1'
#
loop_
_entity.id
_entity.type
_entity.pdbx_description
1 polymer ?
#
loop_
_entity_poly.entity_id
_entity_poly.type
_entity_poly.pdbx_seq_one_letter_code
_entity_poly.pdbx_strand_id
1 'polypeptide(L)'
;MTVPIRGPKARERRRPAFSLRQMVLLFGLAAVLLGAAGLILKLLVKAAGSHPVAAAVTAAAIGAAGLLLRRTRSRRVTGRTADGLADLTQEIAEGSEAEPERMGETTPPGEGPPERFEAGDYAAMDPDTFEQAIAALCERDGCRDVQVVGGAGDLGADVVAIAPDGRRIVIQCKRYGPLNKVGSQDLQRFGGTCFAVHEAHVAAVITTGEFTEPAAEYGEQCGIHCVDQAALVAWTDGAGPAPWDIEVRE
;
A
#
# COMPACT_ATOMS: atom_id res chain seq x y z
N MET A 1 -27.20 -0.12 -57.04
CA MET A 1 -26.61 -1.01 -56.03
C MET A 1 -26.60 -0.26 -54.70
N THR A 2 -27.41 -0.68 -53.74
CA THR A 2 -27.54 -0.03 -52.42
C THR A 2 -26.77 -0.86 -51.39
N VAL A 3 -25.72 -0.28 -50.81
CA VAL A 3 -24.92 -0.90 -49.75
C VAL A 3 -25.50 -0.47 -48.40
N PRO A 4 -25.90 -1.39 -47.49
CA PRO A 4 -26.27 -1.03 -46.14
C PRO A 4 -25.03 -1.07 -45.25
N ILE A 5 -24.69 0.04 -44.59
CA ILE A 5 -23.64 0.05 -43.56
C ILE A 5 -24.28 0.28 -42.18
N ARG A 6 -23.99 -0.71 -41.34
CA ARG A 6 -24.48 -1.05 -40.00
C ARG A 6 -24.13 0.05 -38.98
N GLY A 7 -25.13 0.54 -38.25
CA GLY A 7 -24.93 1.48 -37.13
C GLY A 7 -24.15 0.84 -35.95
N PRO A 8 -23.47 1.65 -35.13
CA PRO A 8 -22.69 1.16 -34.00
C PRO A 8 -23.59 0.65 -32.87
N LYS A 9 -23.30 -0.56 -32.37
CA LYS A 9 -23.97 -1.17 -31.23
C LYS A 9 -23.59 -0.41 -29.95
N ALA A 10 -24.59 0.06 -29.21
CA ALA A 10 -24.42 0.60 -27.87
C ALA A 10 -23.77 -0.46 -26.96
N ARG A 11 -22.60 -0.13 -26.39
CA ARG A 11 -21.94 -0.93 -25.35
C ARG A 11 -22.73 -0.78 -24.05
N GLU A 12 -23.47 -1.82 -23.72
CA GLU A 12 -24.22 -1.97 -22.48
C GLU A 12 -23.25 -1.99 -21.29
N ARG A 13 -23.29 -0.95 -20.44
CA ARG A 13 -22.54 -0.87 -19.18
C ARG A 13 -22.97 -2.02 -18.26
N ARG A 14 -22.18 -3.08 -18.16
CA ARG A 14 -22.33 -4.09 -17.11
C ARG A 14 -21.94 -3.48 -15.77
N ARG A 15 -22.93 -3.20 -14.92
CA ARG A 15 -22.73 -2.94 -13.49
C ARG A 15 -22.27 -4.25 -12.82
N PRO A 16 -21.39 -4.22 -11.80
CA PRO A 16 -21.03 -5.42 -11.07
C PRO A 16 -22.30 -6.01 -10.44
N ALA A 17 -22.55 -7.28 -10.70
CA ALA A 17 -23.74 -7.97 -10.20
C ALA A 17 -23.68 -8.01 -8.67
N PHE A 18 -24.57 -7.24 -8.03
CA PHE A 18 -24.81 -7.28 -6.60
C PHE A 18 -25.13 -8.72 -6.19
N SER A 19 -24.17 -9.40 -5.54
CA SER A 19 -24.37 -10.78 -5.09
C SER A 19 -25.28 -10.77 -3.87
N LEU A 20 -26.57 -11.02 -4.10
CA LEU A 20 -27.58 -11.17 -3.04
C LEU A 20 -27.14 -12.17 -1.95
N ARG A 21 -26.35 -13.18 -2.34
CA ARG A 21 -25.82 -14.21 -1.44
C ARG A 21 -24.83 -13.63 -0.41
N GLN A 22 -23.96 -12.71 -0.85
CA GLN A 22 -22.97 -12.05 0.01
C GLN A 22 -23.64 -11.12 1.03
N MET A 23 -24.71 -10.45 0.61
CA MET A 23 -25.51 -9.59 1.48
C MET A 23 -26.27 -10.42 2.53
N VAL A 24 -26.91 -11.53 2.13
CA VAL A 24 -27.60 -12.44 3.06
C VAL A 24 -26.64 -13.03 4.10
N LEU A 25 -25.41 -13.40 3.70
CA LEU A 25 -24.41 -13.92 4.62
C LEU A 25 -23.93 -12.85 5.63
N LEU A 26 -23.71 -11.61 5.20
CA LEU A 26 -23.33 -10.51 6.09
C LEU A 26 -24.44 -10.15 7.08
N PHE A 27 -25.69 -10.05 6.61
CA PHE A 27 -26.83 -9.80 7.50
C PHE A 27 -27.07 -10.96 8.46
N GLY A 28 -26.90 -12.21 8.01
CA GLY A 28 -26.97 -13.39 8.86
C GLY A 28 -25.90 -13.39 9.96
N LEU A 29 -24.64 -13.10 9.61
CA LEU A 29 -23.55 -13.00 10.58
C LEU A 29 -23.78 -11.86 11.59
N ALA A 30 -24.19 -10.68 11.11
CA ALA A 30 -24.51 -9.55 11.97
C ALA A 30 -25.65 -9.87 12.95
N ALA A 31 -26.71 -10.55 12.48
CA ALA A 31 -27.83 -10.97 13.32
C ALA A 31 -27.41 -11.98 14.40
N VAL A 32 -26.54 -12.93 14.06
CA VAL A 32 -25.98 -13.91 15.02
C VAL A 32 -25.13 -13.21 16.08
N LEU A 33 -24.27 -12.26 15.68
CA LEU A 33 -23.43 -11.50 16.61
C LEU A 33 -24.26 -10.62 17.55
N LEU A 34 -25.28 -9.93 17.04
CA LEU A 34 -26.19 -9.13 17.85
C LEU A 34 -27.01 -10.01 18.81
N GLY A 35 -27.47 -11.18 18.34
CA GLY A 35 -28.16 -12.16 19.18
C GLY A 35 -27.28 -12.70 20.32
N ALA A 36 -26.03 -13.03 20.02
CA ALA A 36 -25.06 -13.50 21.01
C ALA A 36 -24.76 -12.41 22.05
N ALA A 37 -24.53 -11.16 21.62
CA ALA A 37 -24.30 -10.03 22.51
C ALA A 37 -25.51 -9.76 23.43
N GLY A 38 -26.73 -9.82 22.89
CA GLY A 38 -27.96 -9.68 23.66
C GLY A 38 -28.16 -10.81 24.68
N LEU A 39 -27.80 -12.05 24.33
CA LEU A 39 -27.88 -13.18 25.25
C LEU A 39 -26.87 -13.04 26.40
N ILE A 40 -25.63 -12.63 26.09
CA ILE A 40 -24.59 -12.36 27.11
C ILE A 40 -25.07 -11.25 28.05
N LEU A 41 -25.62 -10.15 27.52
CA LEU A 41 -26.14 -9.06 28.33
C LEU A 41 -27.30 -9.52 29.23
N LYS A 42 -28.22 -10.35 28.71
CA LYS A 42 -29.34 -10.89 29.48
C LYS A 42 -28.88 -11.83 30.60
N LEU A 43 -27.84 -12.63 30.35
CA LEU A 43 -27.21 -13.47 31.38
C LEU A 43 -26.53 -12.64 32.47
N LEU A 44 -25.86 -11.54 32.10
CA LEU A 44 -25.25 -10.60 33.04
C LEU A 44 -26.30 -9.90 33.92
N VAL A 45 -27.40 -9.41 33.32
CA VAL A 45 -28.51 -8.77 34.05
C VAL A 45 -29.20 -9.75 35.00
N LYS A 46 -29.38 -11.01 34.58
CA LYS A 46 -30.00 -12.05 35.42
C LYS A 46 -29.08 -12.49 36.56
N ALA A 47 -27.75 -12.49 36.37
CA ALA A 47 -26.76 -12.76 37.42
C ALA A 47 -26.60 -11.59 38.42
N ALA A 48 -26.87 -10.36 37.99
CA ALA A 48 -26.86 -9.18 38.87
C ALA A 48 -27.97 -9.19 39.93
N GLY A 49 -29.06 -9.94 39.69
CA GLY A 49 -30.17 -10.09 40.65
C GLY A 49 -29.87 -11.05 41.81
N SER A 50 -28.91 -11.96 41.68
CA SER A 50 -28.56 -12.94 42.73
C SER A 50 -27.26 -12.58 43.47
N HIS A 51 -26.25 -12.03 42.79
CA HIS A 51 -24.98 -11.63 43.39
C HIS A 51 -24.48 -10.30 42.80
N PRO A 52 -24.94 -9.15 43.33
CA PRO A 52 -24.60 -7.83 42.78
C PRO A 52 -23.09 -7.56 42.79
N VAL A 53 -22.37 -8.14 43.76
CA VAL A 53 -20.91 -8.04 43.85
C VAL A 53 -20.21 -8.82 42.74
N ALA A 54 -20.69 -10.02 42.39
CA ALA A 54 -20.09 -10.83 41.32
C ALA A 54 -20.32 -10.21 39.93
N ALA A 55 -21.47 -9.58 39.71
CA ALA A 55 -21.76 -8.84 38.49
C ALA A 55 -20.88 -7.58 38.34
N ALA A 56 -20.64 -6.85 39.44
CA ALA A 56 -19.73 -5.72 39.43
C ALA A 56 -18.27 -6.14 39.16
N VAL A 57 -17.81 -7.24 39.76
CA VAL A 57 -16.44 -7.77 39.55
C VAL A 57 -16.23 -8.23 38.11
N THR A 58 -17.22 -8.90 37.51
CA THR A 58 -17.13 -9.34 36.11
C THR A 58 -17.16 -8.18 35.12
N ALA A 59 -18.02 -7.17 35.33
CA ALA A 59 -18.02 -5.95 34.52
C ALA A 59 -16.70 -5.17 34.65
N ALA A 60 -16.16 -5.07 35.86
CA ALA A 60 -14.86 -4.43 36.11
C ALA A 60 -13.71 -5.21 35.45
N ALA A 61 -13.72 -6.54 35.48
CA ALA A 61 -12.73 -7.38 34.82
C ALA A 61 -12.76 -7.22 33.29
N ILE A 62 -13.95 -7.18 32.69
CA ILE A 62 -14.12 -6.95 31.23
C ILE A 62 -13.66 -5.53 30.86
N GLY A 63 -14.01 -4.53 31.66
CA GLY A 63 -13.54 -3.15 31.47
C GLY A 63 -12.02 -3.03 31.59
N ALA A 64 -11.42 -3.68 32.59
CA ALA A 64 -9.96 -3.73 32.79
C ALA A 64 -9.25 -4.46 31.65
N ALA A 65 -9.80 -5.59 31.18
CA ALA A 65 -9.29 -6.32 30.02
C ALA A 65 -9.37 -5.48 28.74
N GLY A 66 -10.48 -4.76 28.51
CA GLY A 66 -10.63 -3.83 27.40
C GLY A 66 -9.64 -2.65 27.46
N LEU A 67 -9.40 -2.10 28.66
CA LEU A 67 -8.43 -1.03 28.87
C LEU A 67 -6.98 -1.52 28.71
N LEU A 68 -6.67 -2.74 29.15
CA LEU A 68 -5.38 -3.40 28.96
C LEU A 68 -5.12 -3.70 27.48
N LEU A 69 -6.12 -4.19 26.74
CA LEU A 69 -6.02 -4.41 25.29
C LEU A 69 -5.87 -3.10 24.51
N ARG A 70 -6.53 -2.01 24.95
CA ARG A 70 -6.29 -0.66 24.41
C ARG A 70 -4.87 -0.17 24.71
N ARG A 71 -4.35 -0.41 25.93
CA ARG A 71 -2.98 -0.06 26.31
C ARG A 71 -1.93 -0.87 25.55
N THR A 72 -2.15 -2.17 25.29
CA THR A 72 -1.21 -2.98 24.50
C THR A 72 -1.25 -2.62 23.02
N ARG A 73 -2.41 -2.26 22.46
CA ARG A 73 -2.50 -1.66 21.12
C ARG A 73 -1.78 -0.31 21.06
N SER A 74 -1.96 0.54 22.07
CA SER A 74 -1.25 1.83 22.17
C SER A 74 0.26 1.67 22.40
N ARG A 75 0.69 0.59 23.08
CA ARG A 75 2.12 0.24 23.26
C ARG A 75 2.78 -0.35 22.02
N ARG A 76 2.04 -0.93 21.06
CA ARG A 76 2.59 -1.25 19.73
C ARG A 76 2.83 -0.01 18.88
N VAL A 77 2.20 1.12 19.20
CA VAL A 77 2.46 2.42 18.56
C VAL A 77 3.68 3.11 19.20
N THR A 78 3.97 2.88 20.49
CA THR A 78 5.14 3.45 21.19
C THR A 78 6.32 2.50 21.38
N GLY A 79 6.27 1.28 20.84
CA GLY A 79 7.38 0.32 20.87
C GLY A 79 8.44 0.54 19.77
N ARG A 80 8.24 1.49 18.84
CA ARG A 80 9.22 1.79 17.78
C ARG A 80 10.33 2.76 18.20
N THR A 81 10.22 3.39 19.36
CA THR A 81 11.23 4.38 19.82
C THR A 81 12.33 3.77 20.69
N ALA A 82 12.30 2.47 20.98
CA ALA A 82 13.34 1.80 21.79
C ALA A 82 14.29 0.92 20.95
N ASP A 83 13.83 0.34 19.84
CA ASP A 83 14.72 -0.45 18.96
C ASP A 83 15.64 0.43 18.09
N GLY A 84 15.30 1.71 17.90
CA GLY A 84 16.15 2.65 17.14
C GLY A 84 17.34 3.22 17.93
N LEU A 85 17.37 3.08 19.26
CA LEU A 85 18.48 3.61 20.07
C LEU A 85 19.63 2.63 20.31
N ALA A 86 19.43 1.33 20.04
CA ALA A 86 20.51 0.35 20.11
C ALA A 86 21.37 0.34 18.83
N ASP A 87 20.78 0.72 17.69
CA ASP A 87 21.46 0.75 16.39
C ASP A 87 22.31 2.02 16.20
N LEU A 88 21.95 3.11 16.87
CA LEU A 88 22.67 4.40 16.79
C LEU A 88 23.96 4.45 17.62
N THR A 89 24.16 3.52 18.56
CA THR A 89 25.37 3.53 19.41
C THR A 89 26.58 2.83 18.78
N GLN A 90 26.43 2.15 17.64
CA GLN A 90 27.54 1.41 17.03
C GLN A 90 28.25 2.14 15.87
N GLU A 91 27.67 3.22 15.31
CA GLU A 91 28.29 3.95 14.18
C GLU A 91 29.02 5.24 14.56
N ILE A 92 28.97 5.72 15.82
CA ILE A 92 29.60 7.00 16.22
C ILE A 92 31.04 6.82 16.79
N ALA A 93 31.54 5.58 16.91
CA ALA A 93 32.80 5.31 17.62
C ALA A 93 34.07 5.17 16.75
N GLU A 94 34.01 5.33 15.42
CA GLU A 94 35.21 5.27 14.58
C GLU A 94 35.41 6.57 13.77
N GLY A 95 36.15 7.49 14.42
CA GLY A 95 36.97 8.61 13.92
C GLY A 95 36.58 9.27 12.58
N SER A 96 36.12 10.52 12.50
CA SER A 96 36.73 11.75 13.03
C SER A 96 38.24 11.86 12.83
N GLU A 97 38.65 12.43 11.70
CA GLU A 97 39.68 13.49 11.67
C GLU A 97 39.22 14.64 10.76
N ALA A 98 39.33 15.85 11.29
CA ALA A 98 39.02 17.16 10.71
C ALA A 98 40.05 17.55 9.61
N GLU A 99 39.84 18.51 8.70
CA GLU A 99 39.59 19.94 8.93
C GLU A 99 39.07 20.68 7.67
N PRO A 100 38.57 21.93 7.81
CA PRO A 100 37.74 22.64 6.83
C PRO A 100 38.44 23.79 6.10
N GLU A 101 38.00 24.17 4.88
CA GLU A 101 38.18 25.54 4.35
C GLU A 101 37.00 26.03 3.48
N ARG A 102 36.32 27.04 4.04
CA ARG A 102 35.83 28.33 3.47
C ARG A 102 35.02 28.44 2.17
N MET A 103 33.84 29.05 2.39
CA MET A 103 33.17 30.15 1.66
C MET A 103 33.06 30.10 0.13
N GLY A 104 31.81 30.07 -0.33
CA GLY A 104 31.42 30.43 -1.69
C GLY A 104 29.91 30.48 -1.83
N GLU A 105 29.31 31.60 -1.43
CA GLU A 105 27.94 31.98 -1.73
C GLU A 105 27.74 32.10 -3.25
N THR A 106 26.66 31.52 -3.79
CA THR A 106 25.91 32.04 -4.94
C THR A 106 24.64 31.20 -5.15
N THR A 107 23.48 31.77 -4.84
CA THR A 107 22.24 31.47 -5.57
C THR A 107 22.24 32.37 -6.81
N PRO A 108 21.85 31.87 -8.00
CA PRO A 108 20.55 32.30 -8.56
C PRO A 108 19.91 31.20 -9.47
N PRO A 109 18.90 31.52 -10.30
CA PRO A 109 17.47 31.34 -10.08
C PRO A 109 16.87 30.22 -10.95
N GLY A 110 15.59 29.90 -10.73
CA GLY A 110 14.94 28.69 -11.26
C GLY A 110 14.90 28.51 -12.78
N GLU A 111 14.80 27.25 -13.20
CA GLU A 111 14.49 26.81 -14.56
C GLU A 111 14.10 25.32 -14.56
N GLY A 112 12.98 24.97 -15.24
CA GLY A 112 12.73 23.62 -15.78
C GLY A 112 11.68 22.73 -15.08
N PRO A 113 10.81 22.03 -15.84
CA PRO A 113 10.12 20.82 -15.36
C PRO A 113 11.17 19.77 -14.90
N PRO A 114 10.84 18.86 -13.96
CA PRO A 114 11.81 17.94 -13.40
C PRO A 114 12.52 17.15 -14.51
N GLU A 115 13.85 17.09 -14.39
CA GLU A 115 14.74 16.39 -15.31
C GLU A 115 14.29 14.94 -15.51
N ARG A 116 14.41 14.43 -16.73
CA ARG A 116 14.21 13.00 -17.01
C ARG A 116 15.17 12.21 -16.12
N PHE A 117 14.64 11.35 -15.27
CA PHE A 117 15.45 10.39 -14.54
C PHE A 117 16.02 9.37 -15.55
N GLU A 118 17.35 9.36 -15.71
CA GLU A 118 18.05 8.37 -16.53
C GLU A 118 17.92 6.98 -15.89
N ALA A 119 17.60 5.95 -16.69
CA ALA A 119 17.22 4.62 -16.21
C ALA A 119 18.29 3.89 -15.35
N GLY A 120 19.55 4.35 -15.41
CA GLY A 120 20.67 3.74 -14.71
C GLY A 120 20.75 4.01 -13.20
N ASP A 121 20.04 5.02 -12.68
CA ASP A 121 20.38 5.59 -11.36
C ASP A 121 19.37 5.30 -10.23
N TYR A 122 18.32 4.51 -10.49
CA TYR A 122 17.29 4.23 -9.47
C TYR A 122 17.84 3.58 -8.19
N ALA A 123 18.89 2.76 -8.30
CA ALA A 123 19.49 2.10 -7.15
C ALA A 123 20.28 3.06 -6.24
N ALA A 124 20.73 4.20 -6.77
CA ALA A 124 21.48 5.21 -6.02
C ALA A 124 20.55 6.23 -5.31
N MET A 125 19.29 6.31 -5.72
CA MET A 125 18.28 7.19 -5.11
C MET A 125 17.97 6.76 -3.68
N ASP A 126 17.61 7.72 -2.82
CA ASP A 126 16.92 7.41 -1.57
C ASP A 126 15.45 6.97 -1.84
N PRO A 127 14.73 6.41 -0.84
CA PRO A 127 13.35 5.95 -1.04
C PRO A 127 12.41 7.04 -1.55
N ASP A 128 12.46 8.24 -0.96
CA ASP A 128 11.52 9.33 -1.29
C ASP A 128 11.76 9.83 -2.72
N THR A 129 13.03 9.93 -3.12
CA THR A 129 13.43 10.28 -4.48
C THR A 129 12.99 9.21 -5.48
N PHE A 130 13.08 7.93 -5.10
CA PHE A 130 12.59 6.84 -5.94
C PHE A 130 11.08 6.91 -6.15
N GLU A 131 10.30 7.19 -5.10
CA GLU A 131 8.85 7.39 -5.22
C GLU A 131 8.50 8.57 -6.14
N GLN A 132 9.22 9.69 -6.01
CA GLN A 132 9.05 10.83 -6.91
C GLN A 132 9.40 10.49 -8.36
N ALA A 133 10.44 9.70 -8.60
CA ALA A 133 10.79 9.29 -9.94
C ALA A 133 9.71 8.42 -10.59
N ILE A 134 9.11 7.50 -9.82
CA ILE A 134 7.96 6.70 -10.28
C ILE A 134 6.74 7.57 -10.55
N ALA A 135 6.47 8.57 -9.71
CA ALA A 135 5.40 9.54 -9.96
C ALA A 135 5.63 10.33 -11.26
N ALA A 136 6.86 10.80 -11.50
CA ALA A 136 7.22 11.50 -12.73
C ALA A 136 7.07 10.61 -13.98
N LEU A 137 7.41 9.32 -13.90
CA LEU A 137 7.12 8.36 -14.99
C LEU A 137 5.62 8.23 -15.25
N CYS A 138 4.79 8.20 -14.19
CA CYS A 138 3.34 8.17 -14.35
C CYS A 138 2.82 9.40 -15.09
N GLU A 139 3.28 10.59 -14.71
CA GLU A 139 2.91 11.85 -15.37
C GLU A 139 3.36 11.88 -16.83
N ARG A 140 4.62 11.48 -17.09
CA ARG A 140 5.20 11.38 -18.44
C ARG A 140 4.33 10.55 -19.38
N ASP A 141 3.83 9.42 -18.88
CA ASP A 141 3.05 8.47 -19.67
C ASP A 141 1.53 8.73 -19.62
N GLY A 142 1.15 9.94 -19.20
CA GLY A 142 -0.20 10.47 -19.35
C GLY A 142 -1.16 10.16 -18.21
N CYS A 143 -0.66 9.68 -17.07
CA CYS A 143 -1.47 9.61 -15.86
C CYS A 143 -1.85 11.00 -15.36
N ARG A 144 -3.00 11.09 -14.71
CA ARG A 144 -3.53 12.30 -14.06
C ARG A 144 -3.62 12.10 -12.56
N ASP A 145 -3.81 13.20 -11.83
CA ASP A 145 -3.97 13.21 -10.38
C ASP A 145 -2.89 12.40 -9.65
N VAL A 146 -1.64 12.50 -10.14
CA VAL A 146 -0.50 11.78 -9.59
C VAL A 146 -0.15 12.37 -8.22
N GLN A 147 -0.03 11.51 -7.22
CA GLN A 147 0.28 11.89 -5.84
C GLN A 147 1.28 10.90 -5.27
N VAL A 148 2.39 11.42 -4.74
CA VAL A 148 3.26 10.69 -3.82
C VAL A 148 2.61 10.75 -2.44
N VAL A 149 2.24 9.59 -1.91
CA VAL A 149 1.53 9.43 -0.63
C VAL A 149 2.47 8.97 0.48
N GLY A 150 3.61 8.36 0.11
CA GLY A 150 4.53 7.63 0.99
C GLY A 150 4.76 8.25 2.37
N GLY A 151 4.88 7.38 3.37
CA GLY A 151 5.17 7.77 4.74
C GLY A 151 4.37 7.00 5.80
N ALA A 152 4.47 7.45 7.05
CA ALA A 152 3.89 6.71 8.16
C ALA A 152 2.35 6.56 8.03
N GLY A 153 1.89 5.33 7.78
CA GLY A 153 0.46 5.03 7.67
C GLY A 153 -0.10 5.06 6.25
N ASP A 154 0.77 5.12 5.23
CA ASP A 154 0.43 4.96 3.82
C ASP A 154 -0.22 3.61 3.48
N LEU A 155 -0.10 2.62 4.37
CA LEU A 155 -0.58 1.25 4.19
C LEU A 155 -0.03 0.60 2.90
N GLY A 156 1.15 1.04 2.48
CA GLY A 156 1.87 0.56 1.31
C GLY A 156 1.47 1.19 -0.02
N ALA A 157 0.69 2.27 -0.04
CA ALA A 157 0.48 3.08 -1.24
C ALA A 157 1.48 4.23 -1.26
N ASP A 158 2.52 4.10 -2.06
CA ASP A 158 3.60 5.10 -2.14
C ASP A 158 3.30 6.11 -3.25
N VAL A 159 2.73 5.65 -4.38
CA VAL A 159 2.22 6.50 -5.47
C VAL A 159 0.80 6.11 -5.84
N VAL A 160 -0.06 7.11 -6.02
CA VAL A 160 -1.43 6.95 -6.49
C VAL A 160 -1.65 7.83 -7.72
N ALA A 161 -2.31 7.30 -8.74
CA ALA A 161 -2.58 8.02 -9.97
C ALA A 161 -3.86 7.54 -10.65
N ILE A 162 -4.31 8.28 -11.67
CA ILE A 162 -5.38 7.87 -12.59
C ILE A 162 -4.75 7.63 -13.97
N ALA A 163 -4.83 6.39 -14.43
CA ALA A 163 -4.34 5.98 -15.75
C ALA A 163 -5.01 6.78 -16.88
N PRO A 164 -4.41 6.83 -18.09
CA PRO A 164 -5.00 7.48 -19.25
C PRO A 164 -6.45 7.01 -19.55
N ASP A 165 -6.73 5.73 -19.31
CA ASP A 165 -8.05 5.11 -19.51
C ASP A 165 -9.05 5.29 -18.34
N GLY A 166 -8.63 5.99 -17.27
CA GLY A 166 -9.45 6.31 -16.11
C GLY A 166 -9.39 5.31 -14.96
N ARG A 167 -8.61 4.23 -15.06
CA ARG A 167 -8.39 3.30 -13.94
C ARG A 167 -7.55 3.95 -12.84
N ARG A 168 -7.91 3.72 -11.58
CA ARG A 168 -7.09 4.13 -10.43
C ARG A 168 -5.90 3.18 -10.28
N ILE A 169 -4.71 3.74 -10.26
CA ILE A 169 -3.43 3.05 -10.08
C ILE A 169 -2.97 3.28 -8.64
N VAL A 170 -2.52 2.20 -7.99
CA VAL A 170 -1.84 2.26 -6.69
C VAL A 170 -0.53 1.50 -6.82
N ILE A 171 0.56 2.16 -6.46
CA ILE A 171 1.92 1.65 -6.61
C ILE A 171 2.61 1.63 -5.26
N GLN A 172 3.25 0.50 -4.95
CA GLN A 172 4.25 0.40 -3.90
C GLN A 172 5.65 0.41 -4.51
N CYS A 173 6.53 1.24 -3.98
CA CYS A 173 7.93 1.33 -4.33
C CYS A 173 8.78 0.56 -3.28
N LYS A 174 9.66 -0.33 -3.75
CA LYS A 174 10.63 -1.04 -2.92
C LYS A 174 12.04 -0.80 -3.42
N ARG A 175 12.78 0.07 -2.73
CA ARG A 175 14.22 0.22 -2.99
C ARG A 175 14.98 -0.89 -2.29
N TYR A 176 15.36 -1.93 -3.04
CA TYR A 176 16.26 -2.99 -2.56
C TYR A 176 17.53 -3.05 -3.40
N GLY A 177 18.64 -3.38 -2.74
CA GLY A 177 19.92 -3.64 -3.40
C GLY A 177 19.94 -5.01 -4.09
N PRO A 178 20.98 -5.30 -4.91
CA PRO A 178 21.04 -6.47 -5.78
C PRO A 178 20.99 -7.83 -5.05
N LEU A 179 21.29 -7.87 -3.75
CA LEU A 179 21.23 -9.09 -2.94
C LEU A 179 19.87 -9.32 -2.25
N ASN A 180 18.96 -8.33 -2.29
CA ASN A 180 17.70 -8.35 -1.57
C ASN A 180 16.53 -8.40 -2.55
N LYS A 181 15.83 -9.53 -2.59
CA LYS A 181 14.65 -9.71 -3.42
C LYS A 181 13.37 -9.37 -2.66
N VAL A 182 12.37 -8.85 -3.37
CA VAL A 182 11.03 -8.65 -2.84
C VAL A 182 10.39 -10.02 -2.59
N GLY A 183 10.01 -10.27 -1.33
CA GLY A 183 9.45 -11.53 -0.90
C GLY A 183 7.92 -11.55 -0.95
N SER A 184 7.32 -12.74 -0.92
CA SER A 184 5.86 -12.90 -0.97
C SER A 184 5.13 -12.20 0.19
N GLN A 185 5.80 -12.01 1.33
CA GLN A 185 5.24 -11.26 2.46
C GLN A 185 4.99 -9.78 2.13
N ASP A 186 5.84 -9.16 1.32
CA ASP A 186 5.65 -7.77 0.88
C ASP A 186 4.40 -7.66 0.01
N LEU A 187 4.25 -8.57 -0.95
CA LEU A 187 3.07 -8.62 -1.82
C LEU A 187 1.80 -8.95 -1.05
N GLN A 188 1.85 -9.83 -0.04
CA GLN A 188 0.69 -10.14 0.80
C GLN A 188 0.22 -8.93 1.62
N ARG A 189 1.17 -8.15 2.16
CA ARG A 189 0.83 -6.92 2.91
C ARG A 189 0.19 -5.89 1.99
N PHE A 190 0.79 -5.65 0.83
CA PHE A 190 0.26 -4.72 -0.17
C PHE A 190 -1.10 -5.19 -0.73
N GLY A 191 -1.22 -6.47 -1.08
CA GLY A 191 -2.45 -7.09 -1.54
C GLY A 191 -3.60 -6.97 -0.53
N GLY A 192 -3.28 -6.96 0.77
CA GLY A 192 -4.25 -6.74 1.85
C GLY A 192 -4.86 -5.33 1.88
N THR A 193 -4.25 -4.34 1.23
CA THR A 193 -4.67 -2.93 1.33
C THR A 193 -4.94 -2.28 -0.04
N CYS A 194 -4.16 -2.57 -1.08
CA CYS A 194 -4.24 -1.87 -2.36
C CYS A 194 -5.67 -1.87 -2.97
N PHE A 195 -6.34 -3.02 -2.99
CA PHE A 195 -7.70 -3.11 -3.53
C PHE A 195 -8.78 -2.67 -2.53
N ALA A 196 -8.69 -3.14 -1.28
CA ALA A 196 -9.77 -2.95 -0.30
C ALA A 196 -9.77 -1.57 0.38
N VAL A 197 -8.59 -0.95 0.52
CA VAL A 197 -8.40 0.33 1.20
C VAL A 197 -8.14 1.44 0.20
N HIS A 198 -7.26 1.21 -0.77
CA HIS A 198 -6.87 2.23 -1.75
C HIS A 198 -7.69 2.17 -3.05
N GLU A 199 -8.63 1.23 -3.17
CA GLU A 199 -9.55 1.09 -4.32
C GLU A 199 -8.81 1.00 -5.67
N ALA A 200 -7.65 0.32 -5.67
CA ALA A 200 -6.87 0.10 -6.87
C ALA A 200 -7.69 -0.66 -7.92
N HIS A 201 -7.65 -0.16 -9.15
CA HIS A 201 -8.03 -0.94 -10.34
C HIS A 201 -6.81 -1.57 -10.98
N VAL A 202 -5.65 -0.92 -10.85
CA VAL A 202 -4.32 -1.42 -11.21
C VAL A 202 -3.46 -1.31 -9.96
N ALA A 203 -2.94 -2.44 -9.48
CA ALA A 203 -2.02 -2.49 -8.36
C ALA A 203 -0.65 -2.93 -8.87
N ALA A 204 0.41 -2.22 -8.50
CA ALA A 204 1.77 -2.58 -8.89
C ALA A 204 2.75 -2.48 -7.72
N VAL A 205 3.71 -3.40 -7.68
CA VAL A 205 4.91 -3.26 -6.85
C VAL A 205 6.08 -3.07 -7.78
N ILE A 206 6.82 -1.98 -7.58
CA ILE A 206 7.98 -1.61 -8.37
C ILE A 206 9.22 -1.68 -7.50
N THR A 207 10.27 -2.33 -7.99
CA THR A 207 11.52 -2.49 -7.23
C THR A 207 12.75 -2.21 -8.06
N THR A 208 13.79 -1.71 -7.40
CA THR A 208 15.14 -1.57 -7.97
C THR A 208 15.93 -2.88 -7.98
N GLY A 209 15.36 -3.95 -7.41
CA GLY A 209 15.93 -5.31 -7.40
C GLY A 209 15.06 -6.30 -8.18
N GLU A 210 14.97 -7.53 -7.67
CA GLU A 210 14.18 -8.62 -8.26
C GLU A 210 13.08 -9.11 -7.30
N PHE A 211 12.12 -9.88 -7.82
CA PHE A 211 11.15 -10.62 -7.02
C PHE A 211 11.63 -12.05 -6.76
N THR A 212 11.24 -12.63 -5.62
CA THR A 212 11.32 -14.08 -5.47
C THR A 212 10.22 -14.75 -6.29
N GLU A 213 10.43 -16.00 -6.70
CA GLU A 213 9.42 -16.78 -7.43
C GLU A 213 8.07 -16.85 -6.70
N PRO A 214 8.01 -17.13 -5.37
CA PRO A 214 6.74 -17.07 -4.64
C PRO A 214 6.09 -15.68 -4.60
N ALA A 215 6.87 -14.61 -4.69
CA ALA A 215 6.32 -13.25 -4.75
C ALA A 215 5.68 -12.97 -6.11
N ALA A 216 6.34 -13.38 -7.19
CA ALA A 216 5.81 -13.26 -8.55
C ALA A 216 4.52 -14.08 -8.72
N GLU A 217 4.50 -15.34 -8.27
CA GLU A 217 3.31 -16.20 -8.30
C GLU A 217 2.14 -15.59 -7.52
N TYR A 218 2.40 -15.07 -6.32
CA TYR A 218 1.36 -14.43 -5.52
C TYR A 218 0.83 -13.15 -6.18
N GLY A 219 1.74 -12.35 -6.76
CA GLY A 219 1.38 -11.14 -7.51
C GLY A 219 0.43 -11.45 -8.65
N GLU A 220 0.76 -12.46 -9.47
CA GLU A 220 -0.09 -12.93 -10.56
C GLU A 220 -1.47 -13.38 -10.06
N GLN A 221 -1.53 -14.22 -9.03
CA GLN A 221 -2.79 -14.71 -8.44
C GLN A 221 -3.69 -13.59 -7.92
N CYS A 222 -3.11 -12.49 -7.43
CA CYS A 222 -3.84 -11.37 -6.86
C CYS A 222 -4.09 -10.22 -7.85
N GLY A 223 -3.59 -10.31 -9.09
CA GLY A 223 -3.66 -9.22 -10.06
C GLY A 223 -2.78 -8.01 -9.69
N ILE A 224 -1.66 -8.26 -9.02
CA ILE A 224 -0.65 -7.24 -8.69
C ILE A 224 0.49 -7.36 -9.70
N HIS A 225 0.78 -6.28 -10.42
CA HIS A 225 1.88 -6.23 -11.38
C HIS A 225 3.22 -6.11 -10.65
N CYS A 226 4.08 -7.11 -10.80
CA CYS A 226 5.45 -7.08 -10.31
C CYS A 226 6.36 -6.48 -11.38
N VAL A 227 6.93 -5.30 -11.11
CA VAL A 227 7.85 -4.60 -12.02
C VAL A 227 9.24 -4.58 -11.37
N ASP A 228 10.11 -5.46 -11.84
CA ASP A 228 11.49 -5.55 -11.36
C ASP A 228 12.38 -4.47 -11.99
N GLN A 229 13.65 -4.45 -11.62
CA GLN A 229 14.61 -3.48 -12.15
C GLN A 229 14.67 -3.49 -13.69
N ALA A 230 14.70 -4.67 -14.30
CA ALA A 230 14.81 -4.80 -15.75
C ALA A 230 13.56 -4.26 -16.45
N ALA A 231 12.37 -4.59 -15.93
CA ALA A 231 11.11 -4.07 -16.43
C ALA A 231 10.96 -2.56 -16.20
N LEU A 232 11.40 -2.05 -15.05
CA LEU A 232 11.40 -0.61 -14.75
C LEU A 232 12.31 0.17 -15.69
N VAL A 233 13.52 -0.34 -15.96
CA VAL A 233 14.44 0.25 -16.94
C VAL A 233 13.81 0.24 -18.32
N ALA A 234 13.25 -0.89 -18.76
CA ALA A 234 12.59 -0.98 -20.06
C ALA A 234 11.41 0.01 -20.17
N TRP A 235 10.60 0.16 -19.11
CA TRP A 235 9.52 1.14 -19.05
C TRP A 235 10.05 2.58 -19.09
N THR A 236 11.13 2.86 -18.36
CA THR A 236 11.80 4.17 -18.37
C THR A 236 12.28 4.54 -19.77
N ASP A 237 12.86 3.58 -20.50
CA ASP A 237 13.38 3.79 -21.84
C ASP A 237 12.28 3.77 -22.94
N GLY A 238 11.03 3.47 -22.56
CA GLY A 238 9.90 3.32 -23.49
C GLY A 238 9.95 2.02 -24.32
N ALA A 239 10.85 1.10 -23.99
CA ALA A 239 10.97 -0.22 -24.62
C ALA A 239 10.02 -1.26 -24.00
N GLY A 240 9.53 -1.02 -22.79
CA GLY A 240 8.61 -1.87 -22.04
C GLY A 240 7.28 -1.18 -21.72
N PRO A 241 6.23 -1.96 -21.36
CA PRO A 241 4.92 -1.41 -21.03
C PRO A 241 4.91 -0.75 -19.65
N ALA A 242 4.04 0.25 -19.49
CA ALA A 242 3.69 0.76 -18.17
C ALA A 242 2.82 -0.26 -17.40
N PRO A 243 2.77 -0.20 -16.06
CA PRO A 243 2.04 -1.18 -15.25
C PRO A 243 0.55 -1.34 -15.61
N TRP A 244 -0.10 -0.27 -16.07
CA TRP A 244 -1.51 -0.30 -16.48
C TRP A 244 -1.74 -0.86 -17.89
N ASP A 245 -0.72 -0.97 -18.73
CA ASP A 245 -0.83 -1.52 -20.09
C ASP A 245 -0.61 -3.05 -20.13
N ILE A 246 -0.22 -3.64 -19.00
CA ILE A 246 -0.02 -5.09 -18.89
C ILE A 246 -1.40 -5.76 -18.72
N GLU A 247 -1.85 -6.48 -19.74
CA GLU A 247 -3.05 -7.32 -19.64
C GLU A 247 -2.78 -8.50 -18.70
N VAL A 248 -3.59 -8.63 -17.64
CA VAL A 248 -3.61 -9.82 -16.78
C VAL A 248 -4.19 -10.96 -17.62
N ARG A 249 -3.42 -12.03 -17.83
CA ARG A 249 -3.91 -13.22 -18.54
C ARG A 249 -4.99 -13.89 -17.68
N GLU A 250 -6.21 -13.95 -18.19
CA GLU A 250 -7.35 -14.68 -17.58
C GLU A 250 -7.19 -16.21 -17.68
#